data_AF-F8KZX4-F1
#
_entry.id   AF-F8KZX4-F1
#
_cell.length_a   1.000
_cell.length_b   1.000
_cell.length_c   1.000
_cell.angle_alpha   90.00
_cell.angle_beta   90.00
_cell.angle_gamma   90.00
#
_symmetry.space_group_name_H-M   'P 1'
#
loop_
_entity.id
_entity.type
_entity.pdbx_description
1 polymer ?
#
loop_
_entity_poly.entity_id
_entity_poly.type
_entity_poly.pdbx_seq_one_letter_code
_entity_poly.pdbx_strand_id
1 'polypeptide(L)'
;MKIVVDNQIVKFLAHDTAKIVKDPFLSSSGNYIHFGWSSLLEYLELGSIFSSLPVFDQTQPVFKACISVLFGNEAKEILYMYDRLFAENLSQIQDLPSIKAAFLLQKMQEQRQKSSFPEVEKLLLPTLASYEVALRENTSRTMRDLILYLAWDRMCVCMAHLFDHQSTDPNCIQGMQVLKECLIESYQHIAQQGQTVPGIYRMIESLFFYEMRDENLQKHTSAEWSTLNHSFRALKAQDALMDFFYIDDAIIARENLHTEEEAFTYYLTLDSADKVNARLALAQCIMNKLNSEFPSWGYVLRPINPEFLHIVS
;
A
#
# COMPACT_ATOMS: atom_id res chain seq x y z
N MET A 1 -8.50 -3.09 23.07
CA MET A 1 -7.33 -3.49 22.28
C MET A 1 -7.47 -3.00 20.85
N LYS A 2 -6.37 -2.62 20.17
CA LYS A 2 -6.34 -2.24 18.75
C LYS A 2 -6.21 -3.52 17.91
N ILE A 3 -7.18 -3.80 17.03
CA ILE A 3 -7.12 -4.92 16.09
C ILE A 3 -6.94 -4.33 14.70
N VAL A 4 -5.78 -4.55 14.09
CA VAL A 4 -5.45 -4.06 12.75
C VAL A 4 -5.98 -5.05 11.73
N VAL A 5 -6.71 -4.56 10.72
CA VAL A 5 -7.34 -5.41 9.71
C VAL A 5 -7.02 -4.94 8.29
N ASP A 6 -6.98 -5.88 7.35
CA ASP A 6 -6.94 -5.59 5.92
C ASP A 6 -8.32 -5.21 5.36
N ASN A 7 -8.35 -4.86 4.08
CA ASN A 7 -9.57 -4.42 3.42
C ASN A 7 -10.58 -5.57 3.21
N GLN A 8 -10.13 -6.83 3.16
CA GLN A 8 -10.99 -7.99 2.95
C GLN A 8 -11.81 -8.27 4.20
N ILE A 9 -11.21 -8.16 5.38
CA ILE A 9 -11.93 -8.24 6.66
C ILE A 9 -12.99 -7.14 6.74
N VAL A 10 -12.64 -5.89 6.39
CA VAL A 10 -13.62 -4.78 6.44
C VAL A 10 -14.76 -4.98 5.45
N LYS A 11 -14.46 -5.42 4.22
CA LYS A 11 -15.46 -5.77 3.21
C LYS A 11 -16.36 -6.91 3.67
N PHE A 12 -15.78 -7.94 4.26
CA PHE A 12 -16.53 -9.06 4.81
C PHE A 12 -17.43 -8.62 5.96
N LEU A 13 -16.92 -7.80 6.88
CA LEU A 13 -17.69 -7.20 7.97
C LEU A 13 -18.82 -6.29 7.46
N ALA A 14 -18.68 -5.65 6.29
CA ALA A 14 -19.74 -4.85 5.71
C ALA A 14 -20.86 -5.68 5.07
N HIS A 15 -20.61 -6.94 4.69
CA HIS A 15 -21.52 -7.73 3.85
C HIS A 15 -22.01 -9.07 4.46
N ASP A 16 -21.21 -9.77 5.29
CA ASP A 16 -21.55 -11.05 5.91
C ASP A 16 -21.11 -11.10 7.40
N THR A 17 -21.82 -10.33 8.22
CA THR A 17 -21.51 -10.08 9.64
C THR A 17 -21.78 -11.27 10.57
N ALA A 18 -22.71 -12.16 10.21
CA ALA A 18 -23.23 -13.20 11.11
C ALA A 18 -22.16 -14.24 11.49
N LYS A 19 -21.11 -14.37 10.68
CA LYS A 19 -20.01 -15.30 10.89
C LYS A 19 -18.90 -14.76 11.79
N ILE A 20 -18.80 -13.43 11.96
CA ILE A 20 -17.70 -12.79 12.69
C ILE A 20 -18.09 -12.40 14.13
N VAL A 21 -19.35 -12.02 14.37
CA VAL A 21 -19.83 -11.54 15.69
C VAL A 21 -19.78 -12.63 16.79
N LYS A 22 -19.56 -13.89 16.43
CA LYS A 22 -19.39 -15.01 17.38
C LYS A 22 -17.95 -15.29 17.76
N ASP A 23 -16.98 -14.58 17.19
CA ASP A 23 -15.57 -14.77 17.55
C ASP A 23 -15.30 -14.19 18.96
N PRO A 24 -14.82 -14.99 19.93
CA PRO A 24 -14.50 -14.52 21.29
C PRO A 24 -13.51 -13.35 21.31
N PHE A 25 -12.60 -13.30 20.33
CA PHE A 25 -11.59 -12.28 20.19
C PHE A 25 -12.20 -10.92 19.81
N LEU A 26 -13.19 -10.93 18.91
CA LEU A 26 -13.85 -9.70 18.43
C LEU A 26 -15.00 -9.25 19.34
N SER A 27 -15.60 -10.17 20.10
CA SER A 27 -16.72 -9.88 21.01
C SER A 27 -16.30 -9.34 22.39
N SER A 28 -15.00 -9.29 22.68
CA SER A 28 -14.48 -8.78 23.95
C SER A 28 -14.68 -7.26 24.09
N SER A 29 -15.23 -6.82 25.23
CA SER A 29 -15.52 -5.40 25.50
C SER A 29 -14.24 -4.55 25.51
N GLY A 30 -14.23 -3.47 24.72
CA GLY A 30 -13.08 -2.57 24.61
C GLY A 30 -12.14 -2.86 23.43
N ASN A 31 -12.44 -3.88 22.61
CA ASN A 31 -11.78 -4.08 21.34
C ASN A 31 -12.38 -3.16 20.26
N TYR A 32 -11.53 -2.67 19.38
CA TYR A 32 -11.94 -1.91 18.21
C TYR A 32 -11.06 -2.25 17.02
N ILE A 33 -11.65 -2.11 15.83
CA ILE A 33 -10.99 -2.40 14.58
C ILE A 33 -10.35 -1.12 14.05
N HIS A 34 -9.06 -1.20 13.73
CA HIS A 34 -8.28 -0.15 13.10
C HIS A 34 -7.90 -0.54 11.67
N PHE A 35 -8.04 0.39 10.73
CA PHE A 35 -7.73 0.18 9.32
C PHE A 35 -7.37 1.50 8.62
N GLY A 36 -6.62 1.39 7.52
CA GLY A 36 -6.18 2.53 6.72
C GLY A 36 -7.13 2.94 5.59
N TRP A 37 -6.66 3.84 4.72
CA TRP A 37 -7.44 4.37 3.60
C TRP A 37 -7.99 3.31 2.66
N SER A 38 -7.22 2.26 2.35
CA SER A 38 -7.67 1.22 1.43
C SER A 38 -8.88 0.45 1.94
N SER A 39 -8.86 0.08 3.22
CA SER A 39 -10.00 -0.58 3.87
C SER A 39 -11.20 0.35 4.04
N LEU A 40 -11.00 1.65 4.30
CA LEU A 40 -12.09 2.62 4.28
C LEU A 40 -12.73 2.70 2.89
N LEU A 41 -11.93 2.73 1.82
CA LEU A 41 -12.47 2.79 0.46
C LEU A 41 -13.25 1.51 0.11
N GLU A 42 -12.78 0.32 0.51
CA GLU A 42 -13.59 -0.90 0.35
C GLU A 42 -14.89 -0.85 1.15
N TYR A 43 -14.87 -0.37 2.41
CA TYR A 43 -16.09 -0.19 3.22
C TYR A 43 -17.11 0.70 2.52
N LEU A 44 -16.65 1.73 1.80
CA LEU A 44 -17.49 2.66 1.05
C LEU A 44 -17.88 2.16 -0.35
N GLU A 45 -17.58 0.90 -0.69
CA GLU A 45 -17.79 0.29 -2.02
C GLU A 45 -16.98 1.01 -3.13
N LEU A 46 -15.83 1.56 -2.78
CA LEU A 46 -14.90 2.27 -3.67
C LEU A 46 -13.60 1.48 -3.91
N GLY A 47 -13.61 0.16 -3.71
CA GLY A 47 -12.46 -0.71 -3.92
C GLY A 47 -11.90 -0.70 -5.35
N SER A 48 -12.76 -0.48 -6.34
CA SER A 48 -12.41 -0.40 -7.77
C SER A 48 -12.13 1.02 -8.24
N ILE A 49 -11.69 1.93 -7.35
CA ILE A 49 -11.51 3.35 -7.66
C ILE A 49 -10.55 3.62 -8.84
N PHE A 50 -9.59 2.74 -9.08
CA PHE A 50 -8.65 2.87 -10.20
C PHE A 50 -9.20 2.32 -11.52
N SER A 51 -10.32 1.60 -11.53
CA SER A 51 -10.88 0.99 -12.75
C SER A 51 -11.29 1.99 -13.83
N SER A 52 -11.59 3.25 -13.44
CA SER A 52 -11.91 4.32 -14.38
C SER A 52 -10.70 5.08 -14.90
N LEU A 53 -9.50 4.78 -14.39
CA LEU A 53 -8.28 5.49 -14.73
C LEU A 53 -7.55 4.78 -15.87
N PRO A 54 -6.75 5.50 -16.68
CA PRO A 54 -5.96 4.88 -17.73
C PRO A 54 -4.99 3.84 -17.16
N VAL A 55 -4.98 2.65 -17.77
CA VAL A 55 -3.97 1.61 -17.50
C VAL A 55 -2.62 2.12 -18.00
N PHE A 56 -1.56 1.93 -17.21
CA PHE A 56 -0.20 2.28 -17.60
C PHE A 56 0.57 1.04 -18.05
N ASP A 57 0.62 0.80 -19.36
CA ASP A 57 1.31 -0.36 -19.93
C ASP A 57 2.02 -0.03 -21.25
N GLN A 58 2.68 -1.02 -21.85
CA GLN A 58 3.42 -0.88 -23.10
C GLN A 58 2.59 -0.41 -24.30
N THR A 59 1.26 -0.49 -24.24
CA THR A 59 0.38 -0.01 -25.31
C THR A 59 0.26 1.51 -25.31
N GLN A 60 0.48 2.15 -24.15
CA GLN A 60 0.26 3.59 -23.98
C GLN A 60 1.42 4.45 -24.51
N PRO A 61 1.12 5.61 -25.12
CA PRO A 61 2.14 6.56 -25.55
C PRO A 61 3.03 7.06 -24.40
N VAL A 62 2.44 7.29 -23.22
CA VAL A 62 3.19 7.76 -22.04
C VAL A 62 4.23 6.74 -21.58
N PHE A 63 3.91 5.44 -21.57
CA PHE A 63 4.86 4.39 -21.24
C PHE A 63 6.03 4.38 -22.23
N LYS A 64 5.73 4.43 -23.53
CA LYS A 64 6.76 4.44 -24.59
C LYS A 64 7.66 5.67 -24.48
N ALA A 65 7.11 6.82 -24.14
CA ALA A 65 7.87 8.03 -23.87
C ALA A 65 8.79 7.83 -22.66
N CYS A 66 8.29 7.25 -21.57
CA CYS A 66 9.11 6.94 -20.40
C CYS A 66 10.28 6.02 -20.74
N ILE A 67 10.03 4.92 -21.44
CA ILE A 67 11.07 4.02 -21.91
C ILE A 67 12.10 4.75 -22.78
N SER A 68 11.65 5.61 -23.70
CA SER A 68 12.54 6.38 -24.57
C SER A 68 13.48 7.30 -23.79
N VAL A 69 12.98 7.94 -22.72
CA VAL A 69 13.80 8.78 -21.82
C VAL A 69 14.90 7.96 -21.13
N LEU A 70 14.61 6.71 -20.74
CA LEU A 70 15.61 5.85 -20.09
C LEU A 70 16.79 5.51 -21.01
N PHE A 71 16.62 5.52 -22.33
CA PHE A 71 17.72 5.34 -23.28
C PHE A 71 18.58 6.61 -23.47
N GLY A 72 18.11 7.78 -23.07
CA GLY A 72 18.78 9.07 -23.29
C GLY A 72 20.02 9.33 -22.42
N ASN A 73 20.21 8.54 -21.35
CA ASN A 73 21.33 8.64 -20.38
C ASN A 73 21.48 10.01 -19.67
N GLU A 74 20.43 10.83 -19.63
CA GLU A 74 20.42 12.08 -18.89
C GLU A 74 19.58 11.94 -17.62
N ALA A 75 20.22 11.83 -16.46
CA ALA A 75 19.53 11.69 -15.16
C ALA A 75 18.50 12.79 -14.91
N LYS A 76 18.76 14.02 -15.39
CA LYS A 76 17.84 15.15 -15.28
C LYS A 76 16.54 14.93 -16.05
N GLU A 77 16.59 14.30 -17.21
CA GLU A 77 15.39 13.98 -18.00
C GLU A 77 14.58 12.88 -17.33
N ILE A 78 15.25 11.89 -16.73
CA ILE A 78 14.60 10.82 -15.95
C ILE A 78 13.89 11.39 -14.73
N LEU A 79 14.54 12.28 -13.98
CA LEU A 79 13.94 13.01 -12.86
C LEU A 79 12.71 13.80 -13.31
N TYR A 80 12.82 14.55 -14.41
CA TYR A 80 11.70 15.29 -14.96
C TYR A 80 10.53 14.39 -15.36
N MET A 81 10.82 13.26 -16.01
CA MET A 81 9.81 12.26 -16.38
C MET A 81 9.13 11.67 -15.14
N TYR A 82 9.91 11.34 -14.09
CA TYR A 82 9.38 10.83 -12.82
C TYR A 82 8.42 11.84 -12.18
N ASP A 83 8.84 13.10 -12.04
CA ASP A 83 8.00 14.19 -11.49
C ASP A 83 6.73 14.40 -12.29
N ARG A 84 6.83 14.34 -13.63
CA ARG A 84 5.68 14.47 -14.53
C ARG A 84 4.70 13.32 -14.36
N LEU A 85 5.18 12.09 -14.25
CA LEU A 85 4.33 10.92 -14.04
C LEU A 85 3.64 10.98 -12.67
N PHE A 86 4.35 11.44 -11.63
CA PHE A 86 3.77 11.66 -10.31
C PHE A 86 2.69 12.75 -10.32
N ALA A 87 2.96 13.88 -10.97
CA ALA A 87 2.01 14.99 -11.11
C ALA A 87 0.75 14.58 -11.91
N GLU A 88 0.92 13.76 -12.96
CA GLU A 88 -0.18 13.20 -13.73
C GLU A 88 -1.05 12.29 -12.86
N ASN A 89 -0.44 11.39 -12.08
CA ASN A 89 -1.15 10.54 -11.13
C ASN A 89 -1.92 11.38 -10.08
N LEU A 90 -1.31 12.44 -9.55
CA LEU A 90 -1.99 13.37 -8.64
C LEU A 90 -3.21 14.03 -9.30
N SER A 91 -3.07 14.57 -10.51
CA SER A 91 -4.17 15.22 -11.23
C SER A 91 -5.31 14.23 -11.47
N GLN A 92 -4.99 13.05 -11.99
CA GLN A 92 -5.99 12.01 -12.28
C GLN A 92 -6.78 11.59 -11.04
N ILE A 93 -6.13 11.51 -9.87
CA ILE A 93 -6.82 11.21 -8.59
C ILE A 93 -7.65 12.41 -8.11
N GLN A 94 -7.15 13.63 -8.22
CA GLN A 94 -7.88 14.85 -7.85
C GLN A 94 -9.16 15.03 -8.66
N ASP A 95 -9.13 14.62 -9.93
CA ASP A 95 -10.25 14.75 -10.85
C ASP A 95 -11.34 13.69 -10.64
N LEU A 96 -11.10 12.65 -9.81
CA LEU A 96 -12.09 11.63 -9.51
C LEU A 96 -13.28 12.22 -8.74
N PRO A 97 -14.52 12.09 -9.26
CA PRO A 97 -15.71 12.59 -8.56
C PRO A 97 -15.94 11.94 -7.19
N SER A 98 -15.48 10.70 -7.02
CA SER A 98 -15.56 9.93 -5.78
C SER A 98 -14.58 10.40 -4.70
N ILE A 99 -13.54 11.16 -5.06
CA ILE A 99 -12.55 11.72 -4.13
C ILE A 99 -12.92 13.16 -3.78
N LYS A 100 -14.08 13.29 -3.13
CA LYS A 100 -14.57 14.57 -2.58
C LYS A 100 -15.06 14.35 -1.16
N ALA A 101 -14.68 15.23 -0.23
CA ALA A 101 -15.03 15.09 1.18
C ALA A 101 -16.54 14.92 1.42
N ALA A 102 -17.37 15.72 0.74
CA ALA A 102 -18.82 15.62 0.83
C ALA A 102 -19.35 14.26 0.33
N PHE A 103 -18.77 13.73 -0.75
CA PHE A 103 -19.14 12.42 -1.29
C PHE A 103 -18.75 11.29 -0.32
N LEU A 104 -17.54 11.33 0.25
CA LEU A 104 -17.08 10.34 1.22
C LEU A 104 -17.94 10.36 2.49
N LEU A 105 -18.23 11.55 3.02
CA LEU A 105 -19.12 11.71 4.19
C LEU A 105 -20.53 11.19 3.91
N GLN A 106 -21.07 11.46 2.72
CA GLN A 106 -22.36 10.90 2.30
C GLN A 106 -22.30 9.37 2.25
N LYS A 107 -21.26 8.78 1.66
CA LYS A 107 -21.09 7.33 1.58
C LYS A 107 -20.96 6.68 2.96
N MET A 108 -20.26 7.32 3.90
CA MET A 108 -20.16 6.84 5.28
C MET A 108 -21.53 6.81 5.96
N GLN A 109 -22.37 7.83 5.74
CA GLN A 109 -23.74 7.87 6.26
C GLN A 109 -24.63 6.79 5.62
N GLU A 110 -24.54 6.62 4.29
CA GLU A 110 -25.26 5.57 3.56
C GLU A 110 -24.91 4.19 4.10
N GLN A 111 -23.63 3.89 4.32
CA GLN A 111 -23.19 2.59 4.84
C GLN A 111 -23.66 2.33 6.27
N ARG A 112 -23.65 3.34 7.15
CA ARG A 112 -24.23 3.21 8.50
C ARG A 112 -25.72 2.91 8.46
N GLN A 113 -26.48 3.60 7.59
CA GLN A 113 -27.92 3.37 7.46
C GLN A 113 -28.25 1.98 6.90
N LYS A 114 -27.38 1.42 6.05
CA LYS A 114 -27.51 0.05 5.54
C LYS A 114 -27.11 -1.02 6.57
N SER A 115 -26.29 -0.67 7.56
CA SER A 115 -25.78 -1.61 8.55
C SER A 115 -26.92 -2.25 9.33
N SER A 116 -27.07 -3.56 9.18
CA SER A 116 -28.10 -4.34 9.87
C SER A 116 -27.63 -4.92 11.22
N PHE A 117 -26.38 -4.63 11.63
CA PHE A 117 -25.71 -5.32 12.74
C PHE A 117 -25.03 -4.33 13.70
N PRO A 118 -25.71 -3.94 14.79
CA PRO A 118 -25.20 -2.97 15.76
C PRO A 118 -23.86 -3.34 16.41
N GLU A 119 -23.54 -4.63 16.53
CA GLU A 119 -22.31 -5.13 17.13
C GLU A 119 -21.08 -4.84 16.26
N VAL A 120 -21.19 -5.04 14.94
CA VAL A 120 -20.10 -4.76 13.99
C VAL A 120 -19.88 -3.26 13.86
N GLU A 121 -20.97 -2.48 13.86
CA GLU A 121 -20.88 -1.03 13.83
C GLU A 121 -20.12 -0.50 15.05
N LYS A 122 -20.36 -1.05 16.25
CA LYS A 122 -19.60 -0.68 17.46
C LYS A 122 -18.09 -0.94 17.33
N LEU A 123 -17.68 -2.00 16.64
CA LEU A 123 -16.27 -2.34 16.43
C LEU A 123 -15.57 -1.37 15.46
N LEU A 124 -16.27 -0.95 14.41
CA LEU A 124 -15.76 -0.04 13.38
C LEU A 124 -15.89 1.44 13.78
N LEU A 125 -16.85 1.77 14.65
CA LEU A 125 -17.26 3.13 14.98
C LEU A 125 -16.09 4.03 15.41
N PRO A 126 -15.15 3.61 16.28
CA PRO A 126 -14.04 4.47 16.68
C PRO A 126 -13.18 4.94 15.48
N THR A 127 -12.85 4.03 14.57
CA THR A 127 -12.06 4.36 13.37
C THR A 127 -12.86 5.17 12.36
N LEU A 128 -14.12 4.81 12.11
CA LEU A 128 -15.00 5.58 11.22
C LEU A 128 -15.25 7.01 11.74
N ALA A 129 -15.47 7.18 13.04
CA ALA A 129 -15.66 8.49 13.66
C ALA A 129 -14.41 9.37 13.51
N SER A 130 -13.21 8.79 13.65
CA SER A 130 -11.95 9.49 13.40
C SER A 130 -11.88 10.04 11.97
N TYR A 131 -12.23 9.24 10.97
CA TYR A 131 -12.28 9.68 9.57
C TYR A 131 -13.34 10.77 9.34
N GLU A 132 -14.53 10.66 9.93
CA GLU A 132 -15.56 11.70 9.78
C GLU A 132 -15.14 13.04 10.38
N VAL A 133 -14.58 13.01 11.59
CA VAL A 133 -14.06 14.21 12.25
C VAL A 133 -12.96 14.82 11.38
N ALA A 134 -12.02 14.01 10.90
CA ALA A 134 -10.95 14.48 10.03
C ALA A 134 -11.49 15.12 8.74
N LEU A 135 -12.47 14.48 8.08
CA LEU A 135 -13.10 15.00 6.86
C LEU A 135 -13.92 16.27 7.08
N ARG A 136 -14.50 16.49 8.26
CA ARG A 136 -15.31 17.67 8.59
C ARG A 136 -14.49 18.84 9.11
N GLU A 137 -13.54 18.57 10.00
CA GLU A 137 -12.81 19.60 10.75
C GLU A 137 -11.44 19.90 10.13
N ASN A 138 -10.83 18.92 9.46
CA ASN A 138 -9.51 19.03 8.85
C ASN A 138 -9.53 18.71 7.34
N THR A 139 -10.63 19.06 6.66
CA THR A 139 -10.94 18.64 5.29
C THR A 139 -9.76 18.75 4.32
N SER A 140 -9.12 19.92 4.23
CA SER A 140 -8.03 20.14 3.28
C SER A 140 -6.83 19.22 3.53
N ARG A 141 -6.48 18.99 4.81
CA ARG A 141 -5.37 18.12 5.19
C ARG A 141 -5.73 16.65 4.90
N THR A 142 -6.91 16.22 5.32
CA THR A 142 -7.38 14.84 5.15
C THR A 142 -7.56 14.47 3.68
N MET A 143 -8.09 15.37 2.86
CA MET A 143 -8.21 15.13 1.42
C MET A 143 -6.84 15.10 0.74
N ARG A 144 -5.92 16.01 1.11
CA ARG A 144 -4.54 15.97 0.61
C ARG A 144 -3.87 14.63 0.93
N ASP A 145 -4.07 14.12 2.14
CA ASP A 145 -3.53 12.84 2.59
C ASP A 145 -4.06 11.67 1.74
N LEU A 146 -5.39 11.56 1.59
CA LEU A 146 -6.01 10.53 0.76
C LEU A 146 -5.56 10.61 -0.71
N ILE A 147 -5.53 11.82 -1.28
CA ILE A 147 -5.10 12.03 -2.67
C ILE A 147 -3.65 11.58 -2.86
N LEU A 148 -2.77 11.95 -1.93
CA LEU A 148 -1.35 11.59 -1.99
C LEU A 148 -1.15 10.08 -1.80
N TYR A 149 -1.88 9.45 -0.88
CA TYR A 149 -1.89 8.00 -0.69
C TYR A 149 -2.26 7.26 -1.99
N LEU A 150 -3.33 7.68 -2.66
CA LEU A 150 -3.80 7.04 -3.90
C LEU A 150 -2.86 7.32 -5.09
N ALA A 151 -2.35 8.55 -5.21
CA ALA A 151 -1.40 8.89 -6.26
C ALA A 151 -0.06 8.14 -6.08
N TRP A 152 0.37 7.95 -4.83
CA TRP A 152 1.52 7.11 -4.50
C TRP A 152 1.31 5.65 -4.91
N ASP A 153 0.16 5.05 -4.57
CA ASP A 153 -0.13 3.66 -4.96
C ASP A 153 -0.03 3.48 -6.48
N ARG A 154 -0.64 4.41 -7.24
CA ARG A 154 -0.56 4.41 -8.71
C ARG A 154 0.84 4.65 -9.23
N MET A 155 1.61 5.55 -8.60
CA MET A 155 3.00 5.78 -8.99
C MET A 155 3.82 4.50 -8.90
N CYS A 156 3.68 3.78 -7.79
CA CYS A 156 4.36 2.50 -7.61
C CYS A 156 3.92 1.47 -8.66
N VAL A 157 2.62 1.38 -9.00
CA VAL A 157 2.16 0.52 -10.10
C VAL A 157 2.83 0.90 -11.43
N CYS A 158 2.92 2.19 -11.75
CA CYS A 158 3.64 2.62 -12.95
C CYS A 158 5.12 2.23 -12.91
N MET A 159 5.79 2.37 -11.75
CA MET A 159 7.18 1.97 -11.58
C MET A 159 7.35 0.46 -11.74
N ALA A 160 6.45 -0.37 -11.20
CA ALA A 160 6.47 -1.81 -11.41
C ALA A 160 6.45 -2.18 -12.90
N HIS A 161 5.58 -1.53 -13.69
CA HIS A 161 5.54 -1.74 -15.14
C HIS A 161 6.81 -1.29 -15.87
N LEU A 162 7.43 -0.18 -15.45
CA LEU A 162 8.71 0.24 -16.02
C LEU A 162 9.82 -0.75 -15.64
N PHE A 163 9.89 -1.19 -14.38
CA PHE A 163 10.92 -2.13 -13.93
C PHE A 163 10.78 -3.52 -14.57
N ASP A 164 9.57 -3.94 -14.92
CA ASP A 164 9.31 -5.18 -15.65
C ASP A 164 9.82 -5.14 -17.12
N HIS A 165 10.08 -3.95 -17.67
CA HIS A 165 10.62 -3.80 -19.03
C HIS A 165 12.07 -4.28 -19.14
N GLN A 166 12.28 -5.44 -19.77
CA GLN A 166 13.62 -5.98 -20.00
C GLN A 166 14.36 -5.25 -21.13
N SER A 167 15.62 -4.90 -20.89
CA SER A 167 16.51 -4.27 -21.87
C SER A 167 17.96 -4.63 -21.55
N THR A 168 18.76 -4.88 -22.60
CA THR A 168 20.21 -5.13 -22.47
C THR A 168 21.04 -3.86 -22.70
N ASP A 169 20.40 -2.74 -23.01
CA ASP A 169 21.08 -1.47 -23.25
C ASP A 169 21.59 -0.86 -21.92
N PRO A 170 22.89 -0.56 -21.81
CA PRO A 170 23.46 -0.01 -20.58
C PRO A 170 22.83 1.31 -20.11
N ASN A 171 22.41 2.18 -21.05
CA ASN A 171 21.76 3.45 -20.70
C ASN A 171 20.39 3.18 -20.06
N CYS A 172 19.61 2.26 -20.64
CA CYS A 172 18.31 1.88 -20.08
C CYS A 172 18.48 1.28 -18.67
N ILE A 173 19.46 0.40 -18.48
CA ILE A 173 19.74 -0.21 -17.17
C ILE A 173 20.14 0.86 -16.14
N GLN A 174 21.03 1.78 -16.52
CA GLN A 174 21.42 2.90 -15.68
C GLN A 174 20.21 3.81 -15.36
N GLY A 175 19.34 4.05 -16.33
CA GLY A 175 18.13 4.85 -16.13
C GLY A 175 17.14 4.20 -15.16
N MET A 176 17.00 2.87 -15.20
CA MET A 176 16.19 2.12 -14.23
C MET A 176 16.72 2.25 -12.80
N GLN A 177 18.05 2.28 -12.63
CA GLN A 177 18.66 2.54 -11.33
C GLN A 177 18.32 3.95 -10.81
N VAL A 178 18.37 4.97 -11.67
CA VAL A 178 17.96 6.33 -11.30
C VAL A 178 16.48 6.36 -10.91
N LEU A 179 15.61 5.64 -11.61
CA LEU A 179 14.19 5.51 -11.25
C LEU A 179 13.98 4.85 -9.89
N LYS A 180 14.73 3.78 -9.58
CA LYS A 180 14.71 3.14 -8.26
C LYS A 180 15.07 4.14 -7.16
N GLU A 181 16.11 4.93 -7.37
CA GLU A 181 16.53 5.98 -6.42
C GLU A 181 15.44 7.04 -6.23
N CYS A 182 14.85 7.53 -7.33
CA CYS A 182 13.74 8.50 -7.28
C CYS A 182 12.54 7.96 -6.47
N LEU A 183 12.19 6.69 -6.67
CA LEU A 183 11.08 6.05 -5.96
C LEU A 183 11.36 5.97 -4.45
N ILE A 184 12.56 5.54 -4.07
CA ILE A 184 12.98 5.40 -2.66
C ILE A 184 12.99 6.78 -1.99
N GLU A 185 13.64 7.78 -2.60
CA GLU A 185 13.70 9.14 -2.06
C GLU A 185 12.31 9.76 -1.92
N SER A 186 11.43 9.55 -2.90
CA SER A 186 10.05 10.04 -2.85
C SER A 186 9.28 9.45 -1.67
N TYR A 187 9.40 8.15 -1.42
CA TYR A 187 8.78 7.54 -0.24
C TYR A 187 9.28 8.20 1.05
N GLN A 188 10.60 8.35 1.21
CA GLN A 188 11.19 8.95 2.39
C GLN A 188 10.70 10.39 2.58
N HIS A 189 10.67 11.19 1.52
CA HIS A 189 10.20 12.57 1.57
C HIS A 189 8.71 12.68 1.92
N ILE A 190 7.86 11.81 1.37
CA ILE A 190 6.43 11.81 1.69
C ILE A 190 6.22 11.39 3.15
N ALA A 191 6.85 10.29 3.58
CA ALA A 191 6.68 9.75 4.93
C ALA A 191 7.27 10.67 6.02
N GLN A 192 8.43 11.30 5.79
CA GLN A 192 9.06 12.23 6.74
C GLN A 192 8.27 13.52 6.97
N GLN A 193 7.38 13.91 6.05
CA GLN A 193 6.49 15.05 6.30
C GLN A 193 5.52 14.77 7.46
N GLY A 194 5.31 13.51 7.84
CA GLY A 194 4.43 13.10 8.95
C GLY A 194 2.95 13.44 8.74
N GLN A 195 2.59 13.89 7.53
CA GLN A 195 1.23 14.26 7.15
C GLN A 195 0.50 13.13 6.43
N THR A 196 1.26 12.26 5.77
CA THR A 196 0.78 11.12 5.00
C THR A 196 1.64 9.90 5.27
N VAL A 197 1.00 8.75 5.39
CA VAL A 197 1.68 7.46 5.44
C VAL A 197 1.45 6.77 4.08
N PRO A 198 2.38 6.92 3.12
CA PRO A 198 2.26 6.24 1.84
C PRO A 198 2.36 4.73 2.05
N GLY A 199 1.58 3.94 1.31
CA GLY A 199 1.65 2.48 1.38
C GLY A 199 3.05 2.00 0.96
N ILE A 200 3.86 1.56 1.92
CA ILE A 200 5.24 1.13 1.66
C ILE A 200 5.26 -0.25 0.99
N TYR A 201 4.29 -1.11 1.27
CA TYR A 201 4.26 -2.42 0.64
C TYR A 201 4.12 -2.33 -0.87
N ARG A 202 3.39 -1.33 -1.37
CA ARG A 202 3.30 -1.10 -2.82
C ARG A 202 4.66 -0.71 -3.43
N MET A 203 5.46 0.06 -2.70
CA MET A 203 6.85 0.33 -3.08
C MET A 203 7.68 -0.96 -3.12
N ILE A 204 7.53 -1.81 -2.10
CA ILE A 204 8.18 -3.12 -2.01
C ILE A 204 7.83 -4.00 -3.21
N GLU A 205 6.56 -4.05 -3.63
CA GLU A 205 6.16 -4.76 -4.85
C GLU A 205 6.82 -4.17 -6.10
N SER A 206 6.95 -2.85 -6.19
CA SER A 206 7.61 -2.20 -7.33
C SER A 206 9.09 -2.57 -7.38
N LEU A 207 9.77 -2.50 -6.24
CA LEU A 207 11.16 -2.90 -6.11
C LEU A 207 11.37 -4.39 -6.36
N PHE A 208 10.39 -5.24 -6.04
CA PHE A 208 10.43 -6.65 -6.44
C PHE A 208 10.63 -6.80 -7.96
N PHE A 209 9.88 -6.06 -8.79
CA PHE A 209 10.06 -6.11 -10.24
C PHE A 209 11.45 -5.62 -10.67
N TYR A 210 12.00 -4.63 -9.98
CA TYR A 210 13.38 -4.19 -10.23
C TYR A 210 14.41 -5.28 -9.92
N GLU A 211 14.28 -5.94 -8.78
CA GLU A 211 15.19 -7.01 -8.37
C GLU A 211 15.07 -8.25 -9.28
N MET A 212 13.89 -8.52 -9.86
CA MET A 212 13.65 -9.65 -10.78
C MET A 212 14.19 -9.44 -12.20
N ARG A 213 14.81 -8.29 -12.51
CA ARG A 213 15.41 -8.01 -13.82
C ARG A 213 16.64 -8.89 -14.09
N ASP A 214 16.87 -9.24 -15.35
CA ASP A 214 17.92 -10.17 -15.76
C ASP A 214 19.32 -9.77 -15.25
N GLU A 215 19.65 -8.48 -15.28
CA GLU A 215 20.93 -7.94 -14.81
C GLU A 215 21.11 -7.99 -13.28
N ASN A 216 20.03 -8.19 -12.53
CA ASN A 216 20.03 -8.23 -11.07
C ASN A 216 20.03 -9.67 -10.54
N LEU A 217 19.58 -10.64 -11.34
CA LEU A 217 19.45 -12.04 -10.92
C LEU A 217 20.75 -12.64 -10.35
N GLN A 218 21.90 -12.26 -10.92
CA GLN A 218 23.22 -12.74 -10.49
C GLN A 218 23.71 -12.13 -9.17
N LYS A 219 23.06 -11.07 -8.69
CA LYS A 219 23.44 -10.37 -7.45
C LYS A 219 22.79 -10.99 -6.22
N HIS A 220 21.78 -11.84 -6.40
CA HIS A 220 21.05 -12.46 -5.31
C HIS A 220 21.77 -13.66 -4.71
N THR A 221 21.76 -13.75 -3.39
CA THR A 221 22.04 -14.99 -2.67
C THR A 221 20.96 -16.03 -2.94
N SER A 222 21.25 -17.32 -2.73
CA SER A 222 20.27 -18.39 -2.89
C SER A 222 19.02 -18.20 -2.00
N ALA A 223 19.19 -17.61 -0.82
CA ALA A 223 18.08 -17.33 0.09
C ALA A 223 17.18 -16.20 -0.41
N GLU A 224 17.76 -15.13 -0.94
CA GLU A 224 17.02 -14.03 -1.57
C GLU A 224 16.27 -14.51 -2.80
N TRP A 225 16.93 -15.29 -3.67
CA TRP A 225 16.28 -15.85 -4.86
C TRP A 225 15.09 -16.73 -4.50
N SER A 226 15.24 -17.62 -3.51
CA SER A 226 14.15 -18.44 -3.02
C SER A 226 12.98 -17.60 -2.50
N THR A 227 13.29 -16.50 -1.80
CA THR A 227 12.29 -15.59 -1.25
C THR A 227 11.54 -14.87 -2.37
N LEU A 228 12.25 -14.27 -3.33
CA LEU A 228 11.65 -13.56 -4.46
C LEU A 228 10.75 -14.50 -5.29
N ASN A 229 11.26 -15.67 -5.66
CA ASN A 229 10.49 -16.64 -6.44
C ASN A 229 9.23 -17.12 -5.71
N HIS A 230 9.33 -17.42 -4.41
CA HIS A 230 8.16 -17.80 -3.61
C HIS A 230 7.13 -16.66 -3.51
N SER A 231 7.62 -15.44 -3.33
CA SER A 231 6.79 -14.25 -3.11
C SER A 231 6.03 -13.80 -4.34
N PHE A 232 6.49 -14.14 -5.56
CA PHE A 232 5.79 -13.84 -6.80
C PHE A 232 4.32 -14.29 -6.77
N ARG A 233 4.04 -15.44 -6.15
CA ARG A 233 2.67 -16.01 -6.04
C ARG A 233 1.79 -15.28 -5.02
N ALA A 234 2.38 -14.46 -4.17
CA ALA A 234 1.69 -13.70 -3.12
C ALA A 234 1.43 -12.23 -3.50
N LEU A 235 1.98 -11.78 -4.64
CA LEU A 235 1.74 -10.45 -5.21
C LEU A 235 0.28 -10.31 -5.63
N LYS A 236 -0.21 -9.07 -5.58
CA LYS A 236 -1.56 -8.74 -6.05
C LYS A 236 -1.57 -8.29 -7.51
N ALA A 237 -2.77 -8.30 -8.09
CA ALA A 237 -3.01 -7.65 -9.36
C ALA A 237 -2.73 -6.13 -9.23
N GLN A 238 -2.10 -5.57 -10.26
CA GLN A 238 -1.61 -4.19 -10.27
C GLN A 238 -2.73 -3.13 -10.34
N ASP A 239 -3.94 -3.51 -10.73
CA ASP A 239 -5.14 -2.67 -10.83
C ASP A 239 -5.99 -2.66 -9.54
N ALA A 240 -5.72 -3.57 -8.59
CA ALA A 240 -6.40 -3.64 -7.32
C ALA A 240 -5.77 -2.69 -6.29
N LEU A 241 -6.58 -2.05 -5.45
CA LEU A 241 -6.10 -1.25 -4.32
C LEU A 241 -5.29 -2.11 -3.33
N MET A 242 -4.17 -1.58 -2.84
CA MET A 242 -3.29 -2.33 -1.93
C MET A 242 -3.92 -2.49 -0.55
N ASP A 243 -3.85 -3.69 0.03
CA ASP A 243 -4.55 -4.06 1.26
C ASP A 243 -3.68 -4.66 2.37
N PHE A 244 -2.35 -4.56 2.30
CA PHE A 244 -1.48 -5.10 3.34
C PHE A 244 -1.15 -4.09 4.43
N PHE A 245 -2.20 -3.48 4.99
CA PHE A 245 -2.08 -2.49 6.05
C PHE A 245 -1.34 -3.03 7.29
N TYR A 246 -1.38 -4.35 7.53
CA TYR A 246 -0.59 -4.98 8.59
C TYR A 246 0.93 -4.87 8.36
N ILE A 247 1.39 -4.88 7.10
CA ILE A 247 2.81 -4.69 6.78
C ILE A 247 3.15 -3.20 6.82
N ASP A 248 2.26 -2.36 6.27
CA ASP A 248 2.46 -0.90 6.29
C ASP A 248 2.53 -0.36 7.73
N ASP A 249 1.65 -0.81 8.64
CA ASP A 249 1.65 -0.45 10.07
C ASP A 249 2.87 -1.03 10.82
N ALA A 250 3.46 -2.11 10.31
CA ALA A 250 4.64 -2.74 10.90
C ALA A 250 5.97 -2.13 10.43
N ILE A 251 5.98 -1.37 9.35
CA ILE A 251 7.18 -0.66 8.93
C ILE A 251 7.19 0.72 9.58
N ILE A 252 8.11 0.90 10.51
CA ILE A 252 8.22 2.10 11.34
C ILE A 252 9.56 2.79 11.12
N ALA A 253 9.61 4.09 11.42
CA ALA A 253 10.88 4.80 11.50
C ALA A 253 11.74 4.20 12.63
N ARG A 254 13.04 4.03 12.38
CA ARG A 254 14.02 3.43 13.31
C ARG A 254 14.03 4.12 14.67
N GLU A 255 13.82 5.43 14.70
CA GLU A 255 13.74 6.23 15.92
C GLU A 255 12.57 5.83 16.84
N ASN A 256 11.52 5.21 16.29
CA ASN A 256 10.34 4.76 17.02
C ASN A 256 10.43 3.30 17.51
N LEU A 257 11.54 2.60 17.29
CA LEU A 257 11.70 1.18 17.64
C LEU A 257 11.63 0.90 19.17
N HIS A 258 11.75 1.94 20.00
CA HIS A 258 11.79 1.81 21.47
C HIS A 258 10.47 2.13 22.18
N THR A 259 9.39 2.43 21.45
CA THR A 259 8.09 2.70 22.09
C THR A 259 7.45 1.39 22.57
N GLU A 260 7.38 1.19 23.89
CA GLU A 260 6.82 0.00 24.58
C GLU A 260 5.31 -0.28 24.33
N GLU A 261 4.63 0.45 23.45
CA GLU A 261 3.18 0.26 23.16
C GLU A 261 2.84 -1.08 22.47
N GLU A 262 3.84 -1.92 22.19
CA GLU A 262 3.77 -3.01 21.21
C GLU A 262 3.25 -4.37 21.71
N ALA A 263 2.88 -4.51 22.98
CA ALA A 263 2.40 -5.79 23.52
C ALA A 263 0.95 -6.17 23.12
N PHE A 264 0.22 -5.31 22.40
CA PHE A 264 -1.23 -5.48 22.19
C PHE A 264 -1.76 -5.20 20.77
N THR A 265 -0.88 -5.12 19.76
CA THR A 265 -1.35 -4.98 18.36
C THR A 265 -1.51 -6.36 17.73
N TYR A 266 -2.74 -6.72 17.43
CA TYR A 266 -3.08 -7.95 16.72
C TYR A 266 -3.45 -7.62 15.28
N TYR A 267 -2.97 -8.44 14.35
CA TYR A 267 -3.26 -8.29 12.94
C TYR A 267 -4.17 -9.43 12.52
N LEU A 268 -5.31 -9.09 11.93
CA LEU A 268 -6.29 -10.05 11.46
C LEU A 268 -6.40 -9.99 9.94
N THR A 269 -6.36 -11.15 9.30
CA THR A 269 -6.46 -11.28 7.84
C THR A 269 -7.23 -12.55 7.45
N LEU A 270 -7.81 -12.51 6.25
CA LEU A 270 -8.43 -13.68 5.60
C LEU A 270 -7.47 -14.44 4.69
N ASP A 271 -6.27 -13.90 4.44
CA ASP A 271 -5.28 -14.58 3.63
C ASP A 271 -4.71 -15.82 4.36
N SER A 272 -4.28 -16.82 3.58
CA SER A 272 -3.66 -18.02 4.14
C SER A 272 -2.32 -17.70 4.81
N ALA A 273 -1.93 -18.52 5.79
CA ALA A 273 -0.64 -18.42 6.45
C ALA A 273 0.54 -18.40 5.47
N ASP A 274 0.50 -19.26 4.43
CA ASP A 274 1.53 -19.29 3.38
C ASP A 274 1.65 -17.95 2.66
N LYS A 275 0.51 -17.33 2.31
CA LYS A 275 0.50 -16.05 1.59
C LYS A 275 1.00 -14.92 2.49
N VAL A 276 0.58 -14.88 3.75
CA VAL A 276 1.08 -13.90 4.72
C VAL A 276 2.59 -14.05 4.91
N ASN A 277 3.08 -15.26 5.14
CA ASN A 277 4.50 -15.54 5.32
C ASN A 277 5.33 -15.15 4.08
N ALA A 278 4.83 -15.43 2.88
CA ALA A 278 5.48 -15.02 1.64
C ALA A 278 5.62 -13.49 1.55
N ARG A 279 4.58 -12.73 1.90
CA ARG A 279 4.63 -11.26 1.86
C ARG A 279 5.55 -10.67 2.93
N LEU A 280 5.57 -11.25 4.13
CA LEU A 280 6.49 -10.85 5.20
C LEU A 280 7.94 -11.14 4.81
N ALA A 281 8.20 -12.30 4.21
CA ALA A 281 9.51 -12.66 3.71
C ALA A 281 9.97 -11.69 2.60
N LEU A 282 9.07 -11.34 1.66
CA LEU A 282 9.35 -10.33 0.65
C LEU A 282 9.70 -8.97 1.26
N ALA A 283 8.85 -8.48 2.18
CA ALA A 283 9.06 -7.21 2.85
C ALA A 283 10.40 -7.21 3.59
N GLN A 284 10.72 -8.25 4.35
CA GLN A 284 12.00 -8.37 5.04
C GLN A 284 13.18 -8.39 4.06
N CYS A 285 13.07 -9.12 2.95
CA CYS A 285 14.12 -9.21 1.94
C CYS A 285 14.41 -7.84 1.31
N ILE A 286 13.39 -7.13 0.83
CA ILE A 286 13.56 -5.80 0.22
C ILE A 286 14.03 -4.78 1.27
N MET A 287 13.51 -4.82 2.50
CA MET A 287 13.96 -3.93 3.57
C MET A 287 15.43 -4.17 3.94
N ASN A 288 15.90 -5.42 3.97
CA ASN A 288 17.31 -5.72 4.21
C ASN A 288 18.21 -5.15 3.09
N LYS A 289 17.78 -5.27 1.84
CA LYS A 289 18.47 -4.67 0.68
C LYS A 289 18.53 -3.15 0.80
N LEU A 290 17.40 -2.49 1.06
CA LEU A 290 17.34 -1.05 1.28
C LEU A 290 18.28 -0.60 2.40
N ASN A 291 18.29 -1.31 3.53
CA ASN A 291 19.20 -1.05 4.64
C ASN A 291 20.68 -1.17 4.28
N SER A 292 21.03 -2.08 3.35
CA SER A 292 22.40 -2.28 2.91
C SER A 292 22.84 -1.31 1.82
N GLU A 293 21.94 -0.94 0.92
CA GLU A 293 22.23 -0.13 -0.27
C GLU A 293 22.07 1.37 -0.01
N PHE A 294 21.18 1.75 0.92
CA PHE A 294 20.84 3.14 1.21
C PHE A 294 21.08 3.44 2.70
N PRO A 295 22.25 3.98 3.08
CA PRO A 295 22.58 4.29 4.49
C PRO A 295 21.61 5.29 5.15
N SER A 296 20.94 6.12 4.35
CA SER A 296 19.91 7.06 4.78
C SER A 296 18.53 6.39 5.00
N TRP A 297 18.39 5.09 4.73
CA TRP A 297 17.13 4.36 4.91
C TRP A 297 16.76 4.27 6.39
N GLY A 298 15.80 5.11 6.77
CA GLY A 298 15.40 5.32 8.15
C GLY A 298 14.31 4.39 8.68
N TYR A 299 13.91 3.34 7.94
CA TYR A 299 12.76 2.50 8.28
C TYR A 299 13.15 1.05 8.54
N VAL A 300 12.39 0.38 9.41
CA VAL A 300 12.58 -1.04 9.75
C VAL A 300 11.23 -1.75 9.80
N LEU A 301 11.23 -3.02 9.40
CA LEU A 301 10.10 -3.92 9.62
C LEU A 301 10.20 -4.50 11.03
N ARG A 302 9.19 -4.23 11.87
CA ARG A 302 9.10 -4.84 13.21
C ARG A 302 8.55 -6.27 13.13
N PRO A 303 8.77 -7.11 14.17
CA PRO A 303 8.13 -8.42 14.25
C PRO A 303 6.60 -8.31 14.21
N ILE A 304 5.96 -9.18 13.44
CA ILE A 304 4.50 -9.25 13.32
C ILE A 304 4.04 -10.62 13.80
N ASN A 305 3.02 -10.65 14.65
CA ASN A 305 2.30 -11.86 15.04
C ASN A 305 0.90 -11.81 14.40
N PRO A 306 0.73 -12.35 13.17
CA PRO A 306 -0.58 -12.38 12.52
C PRO A 306 -1.47 -13.44 13.17
N GLU A 307 -2.71 -13.05 13.48
CA GLU A 307 -3.81 -13.97 13.81
C GLU A 307 -4.64 -14.21 12.55
N PHE A 308 -4.99 -15.48 12.31
CA PHE A 308 -5.73 -15.88 11.13
C PHE A 308 -7.19 -16.08 11.48
N LEU A 309 -8.09 -15.33 10.84
CA LEU A 309 -9.51 -15.58 11.03
C LEU A 309 -9.91 -16.81 10.22
N HIS A 310 -10.13 -17.93 10.89
CA HIS A 310 -10.68 -19.13 10.26
C HIS A 310 -12.17 -18.93 10.02
N ILE A 311 -12.54 -18.49 8.81
CA ILE A 311 -13.95 -18.53 8.38
C ILE A 311 -14.33 -20.00 8.20
N VAL A 312 -15.04 -20.57 9.17
CA VAL A 312 -15.66 -21.89 9.01
C VAL A 312 -16.77 -21.75 7.97
N SER A 313 -16.58 -22.41 6.82
CA SER A 313 -17.53 -22.47 5.70
C SER A 313 -18.79 -23.23 6.07
#